data_AF-A0AAN0JH55-F1
#
_entry.id   AF-A0AAN0JH55-F1
#
_cell.length_a   1.000
_cell.length_b   1.000
_cell.length_c   1.000
_cell.angle_alpha   90.00
_cell.angle_beta   90.00
_cell.angle_gamma   90.00
#
_symmetry.space_group_name_H-M   'P 1'
#
loop_
_entity.id
_entity.type
_entity.pdbx_description
1 polymer ?
#
loop_
_entity_poly.entity_id
_entity_poly.type
_entity_poly.pdbx_seq_one_letter_code
_entity_poly.pdbx_strand_id
1 'polypeptide(L)'
;MDLLSDLLESYHKIISDKLSERRTGAETLRKLLQADNSRDLIQDRSTSSSSRGRRPSSCGNVPSWDDLFIAVKECLLKEIENITNLEQLRPNPSSSAQTGRKKQIQDNFETLRVLLKAANSKGGVLKVSEVMSHIMQVLKVPVLQRWLAMDYTQILVSHILPYPHFTMELTHSNWKAYIY
;
A
#
# COMPACT_ATOMS: atom_id res chain seq x y z
N MET A 1 -7.35 18.09 -16.42
CA MET A 1 -7.25 17.35 -15.15
C MET A 1 -6.01 17.83 -14.44
N ASP A 2 -6.14 18.21 -13.18
CA ASP A 2 -5.00 18.56 -12.34
C ASP A 2 -4.60 17.32 -11.53
N LEU A 3 -3.60 16.59 -12.03
CA LEU A 3 -3.19 15.30 -11.49
C LEU A 3 -2.70 15.40 -10.04
N LEU A 4 -2.18 16.56 -9.64
CA LEU A 4 -1.75 16.79 -8.27
C LEU A 4 -2.94 16.92 -7.33
N SER A 5 -3.98 17.65 -7.74
CA SER A 5 -5.24 17.72 -7.01
C SER A 5 -5.89 16.34 -6.88
N ASP A 6 -5.90 15.56 -7.96
CA ASP A 6 -6.46 14.21 -7.96
C ASP A 6 -5.68 13.27 -7.02
N LEU A 7 -4.34 13.40 -6.97
CA LEU A 7 -3.51 12.64 -6.04
C LEU A 7 -3.81 12.99 -4.58
N LEU A 8 -3.85 14.29 -4.23
CA LEU A 8 -4.16 14.76 -2.88
C LEU A 8 -5.56 14.35 -2.44
N GLU A 9 -6.55 14.47 -3.32
CA GLU A 9 -7.91 14.05 -3.04
C GLU A 9 -7.99 12.53 -2.84
N SER A 10 -7.29 11.75 -3.67
CA SER A 10 -7.24 10.29 -3.52
C SER A 10 -6.61 9.88 -2.19
N TYR A 11 -5.53 10.56 -1.78
CA TYR A 11 -4.85 10.33 -0.51
C TYR A 11 -5.78 10.61 0.67
N HIS A 12 -6.46 11.77 0.70
CA HIS A 12 -7.41 12.11 1.75
C HIS A 12 -8.59 11.13 1.82
N LYS A 13 -9.06 10.63 0.68
CA LYS A 13 -10.11 9.62 0.62
C LYS A 13 -9.67 8.27 1.18
N ILE A 14 -8.43 7.84 0.94
CA ILE A 14 -7.88 6.57 1.44
C ILE A 14 -7.77 6.57 2.98
N ILE A 15 -7.36 7.69 3.57
CA ILE A 15 -7.23 7.81 5.02
C ILE A 15 -8.57 8.01 5.75
N SER A 16 -9.65 8.28 5.01
CA SER A 16 -11.00 8.49 5.58
C SER A 16 -11.55 7.24 6.27
N ASP A 17 -12.37 7.47 7.30
CA ASP A 17 -13.09 6.39 7.99
C ASP A 17 -14.30 5.88 7.19
N LYS A 18 -14.73 6.60 6.15
CA LYS A 18 -15.84 6.15 5.28
C LYS A 18 -15.36 5.10 4.28
N LEU A 19 -15.96 3.92 4.31
CA LEU A 19 -15.65 2.81 3.39
C LEU A 19 -15.79 3.20 1.90
N SER A 20 -16.83 3.98 1.56
CA SER A 20 -17.06 4.46 0.19
C SER A 20 -15.96 5.41 -0.29
N GLU A 21 -15.49 6.31 0.58
CA GLU A 21 -14.37 7.21 0.29
C GLU A 21 -13.09 6.40 0.11
N ARG A 22 -12.79 5.46 1.01
CA ARG A 22 -11.58 4.61 0.87
C ARG A 22 -11.54 3.84 -0.44
N ARG A 23 -12.65 3.21 -0.83
CA ARG A 23 -12.77 2.48 -2.11
C ARG A 23 -12.50 3.37 -3.30
N THR A 24 -13.17 4.52 -3.36
CA THR A 24 -13.02 5.47 -4.48
C THR A 24 -11.63 6.08 -4.51
N GLY A 25 -11.05 6.43 -3.35
CA GLY A 25 -9.67 6.89 -3.24
C GLY A 25 -8.66 5.85 -3.73
N ALA A 26 -8.79 4.60 -3.31
CA ALA A 26 -7.90 3.52 -3.72
C ALA A 26 -7.97 3.21 -5.23
N GLU A 27 -9.17 3.31 -5.83
CA GLU A 27 -9.35 3.16 -7.27
C GLU A 27 -8.70 4.32 -8.05
N THR A 28 -8.95 5.56 -7.62
CA THR A 28 -8.35 6.75 -8.24
C THR A 28 -6.83 6.72 -8.13
N LEU A 29 -6.28 6.41 -6.95
CA LEU A 29 -4.84 6.28 -6.75
C LEU A 29 -4.25 5.25 -7.70
N ARG A 30 -4.90 4.09 -7.87
CA ARG A 30 -4.42 3.05 -8.79
C ARG A 30 -4.34 3.54 -10.24
N LYS A 31 -5.36 4.26 -10.71
CA LYS A 31 -5.38 4.86 -12.06
C LYS A 31 -4.24 5.86 -12.21
N LEU A 32 -4.01 6.71 -11.21
CA LEU A 32 -2.91 7.68 -11.21
C LEU A 32 -1.54 6.99 -11.24
N LEU A 33 -1.33 5.97 -10.42
CA LEU A 33 -0.05 5.25 -10.35
C LEU A 33 0.30 4.51 -11.65
N GLN A 34 -0.71 4.00 -12.35
CA GLN A 34 -0.57 3.34 -13.66
C GLN A 34 -0.34 4.33 -14.81
N ALA A 35 -0.70 5.61 -14.63
CA ALA A 35 -0.39 6.64 -15.62
C ALA A 35 1.13 6.91 -15.67
N ASP A 36 1.67 7.05 -16.88
CA ASP A 36 3.10 7.25 -17.10
C ASP A 36 3.63 8.55 -16.48
N ASN A 37 2.78 9.57 -16.34
CA ASN A 37 3.13 10.89 -15.82
C ASN A 37 3.13 11.02 -14.28
N SER A 38 2.77 9.98 -13.52
CA SER A 38 2.68 10.12 -12.05
C SER A 38 4.02 10.07 -11.32
N ARG A 39 5.13 9.81 -12.03
CA ARG A 39 6.48 9.90 -11.43
C ARG A 39 6.79 11.29 -10.92
N ASP A 40 6.40 12.32 -11.67
CA ASP A 40 6.73 13.72 -11.35
C ASP A 40 5.84 14.29 -10.24
N LEU A 41 4.82 13.54 -9.82
CA LEU A 41 3.83 13.96 -8.82
C LEU A 41 4.16 13.50 -7.40
N ILE A 42 4.96 12.45 -7.21
CA ILE A 42 5.22 11.86 -5.89
C ILE A 42 6.63 12.23 -5.46
N GLN A 43 6.76 12.87 -4.30
CA GLN A 43 8.04 13.37 -3.82
C GLN A 43 8.81 12.28 -3.05
N ASP A 44 10.03 11.96 -3.51
CA ASP A 44 10.97 11.17 -2.72
C ASP A 44 11.53 12.01 -1.56
N ARG A 45 11.38 11.52 -0.33
CA ARG A 45 11.95 12.20 0.86
C ARG A 45 13.49 12.22 0.83
N SER A 46 14.10 11.25 0.14
CA SER A 46 15.55 11.00 0.10
C SER A 46 16.36 12.05 -0.68
N THR A 47 15.74 12.79 -1.60
CA THR A 47 16.41 13.87 -2.36
C THR A 47 16.41 15.22 -1.65
N SER A 48 15.86 15.31 -0.43
CA SER A 48 15.82 16.56 0.35
C SER A 48 17.10 16.84 1.15
N SER A 49 18.26 16.41 0.66
CA SER A 49 19.57 16.70 1.28
C SER A 49 20.53 17.50 0.40
N SER A 50 20.06 18.34 -0.52
CA SER A 50 20.90 19.44 -1.01
C SER A 50 20.14 20.50 -1.81
N SER A 51 20.16 21.71 -1.27
CA SER A 51 20.16 22.99 -1.97
C SER A 51 18.88 23.52 -2.64
N ARG A 52 18.46 24.67 -2.07
CA ARG A 52 17.87 25.86 -2.72
C ARG A 52 16.48 25.72 -3.33
N GLY A 53 15.52 26.19 -2.54
CA GLY A 53 14.25 26.67 -3.06
C GLY A 53 13.10 26.31 -2.15
N ARG A 54 12.98 26.96 -0.99
CA ARG A 54 11.67 27.10 -0.36
C ARG A 54 10.76 27.77 -1.39
N ARG A 55 9.87 27.01 -2.01
CA ARG A 55 8.59 27.57 -2.45
C ARG A 55 7.67 27.53 -1.24
N PRO A 56 7.28 28.67 -0.67
CA PRO A 56 6.15 28.72 0.24
C PRO A 56 4.89 28.76 -0.64
N SER A 57 4.02 27.75 -0.58
CA SER A 57 2.71 27.88 -1.23
C SER A 57 1.70 26.92 -0.63
N SER A 58 0.88 27.44 0.29
CA SER A 58 -0.53 27.16 0.64
C SER A 58 -1.28 25.90 0.15
N CYS A 59 -0.62 24.79 -0.17
CA CYS A 59 -1.23 23.50 -0.46
C CYS A 59 -0.40 22.46 0.30
N GLY A 60 -1.06 21.63 1.11
CA GLY A 60 -0.42 20.67 2.01
C GLY A 60 0.63 19.82 1.29
N ASN A 61 1.68 19.44 2.03
CA ASN A 61 2.77 18.60 1.53
C ASN A 61 2.24 17.44 0.67
N VAL A 62 2.74 17.35 -0.56
CA VAL A 62 2.49 16.23 -1.45
C VAL A 62 2.95 14.94 -0.76
N PRO A 63 2.13 13.87 -0.74
CA PRO A 63 2.48 12.65 -0.03
C PRO A 63 3.69 11.98 -0.70
N SER A 64 4.61 11.49 0.12
CA SER A 64 5.73 10.66 -0.34
C SER A 64 5.28 9.22 -0.64
N TRP A 65 6.15 8.42 -1.25
CA TRP A 65 5.90 6.99 -1.45
C TRP A 65 5.61 6.26 -0.12
N ASP A 66 6.32 6.62 0.95
CA ASP A 66 6.08 6.08 2.29
C ASP A 66 4.69 6.48 2.81
N ASP A 67 4.27 7.75 2.64
CA ASP A 67 2.95 8.21 3.10
C ASP A 67 1.82 7.48 2.35
N LEU A 68 1.96 7.31 1.04
CA LEU A 68 1.03 6.54 0.22
C LEU A 68 1.00 5.06 0.64
N PHE A 69 2.16 4.46 0.91
CA PHE A 69 2.25 3.08 1.36
C PHE A 69 1.54 2.90 2.70
N ILE A 70 1.79 3.78 3.67
CA ILE A 70 1.14 3.76 4.98
C ILE A 70 -0.38 3.89 4.82
N ALA A 71 -0.87 4.82 4.02
CA ALA A 71 -2.30 5.00 3.80
C ALA A 71 -2.96 3.74 3.20
N VAL A 72 -2.34 3.14 2.17
CA VAL A 72 -2.87 1.93 1.53
C VAL A 72 -2.80 0.72 2.46
N LYS A 73 -1.69 0.54 3.21
CA LYS A 73 -1.56 -0.58 4.17
C LYS A 73 -2.62 -0.48 5.27
N GLU A 74 -2.88 0.72 5.78
CA GLU A 74 -3.85 0.94 6.85
C GLU A 74 -5.28 0.74 6.35
N CYS A 75 -5.57 1.15 5.12
CA CYS A 75 -6.84 0.84 4.47
C CYS A 75 -7.08 -0.68 4.41
N LEU A 76 -6.08 -1.45 3.99
CA LEU A 76 -6.17 -2.91 3.95
C LEU A 76 -6.34 -3.50 5.36
N LEU A 77 -5.57 -3.04 6.35
CA LEU A 77 -5.67 -3.51 7.74
C LEU A 77 -7.03 -3.21 8.38
N LYS A 78 -7.60 -2.02 8.14
CA LYS A 78 -8.96 -1.67 8.61
C LYS A 78 -10.02 -2.60 8.02
N GLU A 79 -9.87 -2.98 6.75
CA GLU A 79 -10.80 -3.92 6.11
C GLU A 79 -10.66 -5.35 6.63
N ILE A 80 -9.42 -5.76 6.87
CA ILE A 80 -9.10 -7.04 7.52
C ILE A 80 -9.77 -7.12 8.88
N GLU A 81 -9.57 -6.11 9.73
CA GLU A 81 -10.13 -6.04 11.07
C GLU A 81 -11.65 -6.12 11.02
N ASN A 82 -12.29 -5.37 10.11
CA ASN A 82 -13.73 -5.42 9.91
C ASN A 82 -14.21 -6.83 9.53
N ILE A 83 -13.50 -7.52 8.63
CA ILE A 83 -13.84 -8.90 8.24
C ILE A 83 -13.67 -9.86 9.42
N THR A 84 -12.57 -9.77 10.16
CA THR A 84 -12.30 -10.61 11.34
C THR A 84 -13.36 -10.40 12.43
N ASN A 85 -13.71 -9.15 12.73
CA ASN A 85 -14.77 -8.82 13.69
C ASN A 85 -16.13 -9.36 13.23
N LEU A 86 -16.45 -9.23 11.94
CA LEU A 86 -17.70 -9.76 11.39
C LEU A 86 -17.75 -11.30 11.39
N GLU A 87 -16.62 -11.99 11.22
CA GLU A 87 -16.56 -13.45 11.35
C GLU A 87 -16.74 -13.90 12.79
N GLN A 88 -16.21 -13.17 13.77
CA GLN A 88 -16.46 -13.43 15.19
C GLN A 88 -17.94 -13.26 15.55
N LEU A 89 -18.59 -12.19 15.06
CA LEU A 89 -20.01 -11.91 15.34
C LEU A 89 -20.96 -12.82 14.55
N ARG A 90 -20.55 -13.26 13.34
CA ARG A 90 -21.36 -14.11 12.46
C ARG A 90 -20.47 -15.16 11.78
N PRO A 91 -20.25 -16.33 12.43
CA PRO A 91 -19.27 -17.33 11.98
C PRO A 91 -19.63 -18.06 10.68
N ASN A 92 -20.85 -17.88 10.15
CA ASN A 92 -21.30 -18.46 8.88
C ASN A 92 -21.91 -17.39 7.95
N PRO A 93 -21.08 -16.54 7.31
CA PRO A 93 -21.55 -15.62 6.28
C PRO A 93 -22.07 -16.40 5.05
N SER A 94 -23.01 -15.81 4.30
CA SER A 94 -23.44 -16.38 3.02
C SER A 94 -22.27 -16.45 2.03
N SER A 95 -22.33 -17.37 1.07
CA SER A 95 -21.35 -17.46 -0.02
C SER A 95 -21.16 -16.12 -0.76
N SER A 96 -22.26 -15.39 -0.98
CA SER A 96 -22.23 -14.03 -1.57
C SER A 96 -21.48 -13.02 -0.69
N ALA A 97 -21.67 -13.06 0.62
CA ALA A 97 -20.98 -12.18 1.55
C ALA A 97 -19.47 -12.49 1.63
N GLN A 98 -19.09 -13.78 1.66
CA GLN A 98 -17.69 -14.19 1.60
C GLN A 98 -17.02 -13.74 0.30
N THR A 99 -17.70 -13.91 -0.83
CA THR A 99 -17.20 -13.49 -2.15
C THR A 99 -16.99 -11.98 -2.19
N GLY A 100 -17.94 -11.19 -1.69
CA GLY A 100 -17.82 -9.73 -1.61
C GLY A 100 -16.66 -9.28 -0.72
N ARG A 101 -16.48 -9.91 0.45
CA ARG A 101 -15.35 -9.62 1.36
C ARG A 101 -13.99 -9.96 0.73
N LYS A 102 -13.88 -11.12 0.10
CA LYS A 102 -12.66 -11.52 -0.61
C LYS A 102 -12.33 -10.55 -1.74
N LYS A 103 -13.31 -10.19 -2.56
CA LYS A 103 -13.14 -9.20 -3.63
C LYS A 103 -12.63 -7.86 -3.07
N GLN A 104 -13.21 -7.41 -1.96
CA GLN A 104 -12.79 -6.15 -1.33
C GLN A 104 -11.32 -6.15 -0.89
N ILE A 105 -10.89 -7.25 -0.26
CA ILE A 105 -9.50 -7.44 0.14
C ILE A 105 -8.57 -7.52 -1.07
N GLN A 106 -8.98 -8.24 -2.12
CA GLN A 106 -8.22 -8.34 -3.37
C GLN A 106 -8.08 -7.00 -4.07
N ASP A 107 -9.14 -6.19 -4.08
CA ASP A 107 -9.10 -4.84 -4.65
C ASP A 107 -8.07 -3.99 -3.90
N ASN A 108 -8.09 -3.95 -2.57
CA ASN A 108 -7.10 -3.17 -1.82
C ASN A 108 -5.67 -3.68 -1.98
N PHE A 109 -5.51 -5.00 -1.96
CA PHE A 109 -4.23 -5.63 -2.23
C PHE A 109 -3.70 -5.27 -3.64
N GLU A 110 -4.56 -5.19 -4.64
CA GLU A 110 -4.14 -4.77 -5.99
C GLU A 110 -3.70 -3.28 -6.02
N THR A 111 -4.32 -2.40 -5.23
CA THR A 111 -3.80 -1.02 -5.06
C THR A 111 -2.39 -1.04 -4.47
N LEU A 112 -2.14 -1.88 -3.45
CA LEU A 112 -0.81 -2.06 -2.85
C LEU A 112 0.21 -2.57 -3.87
N ARG A 113 -0.16 -3.60 -4.64
CA ARG A 113 0.69 -4.18 -5.71
C ARG A 113 1.08 -3.11 -6.74
N VAL A 114 0.12 -2.34 -7.22
CA VAL A 114 0.36 -1.26 -8.19
C VAL A 114 1.26 -0.18 -7.61
N LEU A 115 1.07 0.18 -6.34
CA LEU A 115 1.92 1.15 -5.63
C LEU A 115 3.37 0.66 -5.55
N LEU A 116 3.60 -0.57 -5.11
CA LEU A 116 4.96 -1.14 -5.03
C LEU A 116 5.63 -1.20 -6.39
N LYS A 117 4.90 -1.65 -7.42
CA LYS A 117 5.40 -1.67 -8.80
C LYS A 117 5.77 -0.27 -9.30
N ALA A 118 4.90 0.71 -9.03
CA ALA A 118 5.12 2.10 -9.44
C ALA A 118 6.30 2.74 -8.70
N ALA A 119 6.44 2.51 -7.39
CA ALA A 119 7.59 2.98 -6.62
C ALA A 119 8.89 2.43 -7.20
N ASN A 120 8.96 1.12 -7.43
CA ASN A 120 10.16 0.48 -7.96
C ASN A 120 10.54 0.94 -9.37
N SER A 121 9.57 1.12 -10.27
CA SER A 121 9.85 1.53 -11.65
C SER A 121 10.21 3.02 -11.75
N LYS A 122 9.72 3.83 -10.82
CA LYS A 122 9.90 5.29 -10.80
C LYS A 122 11.06 5.75 -9.91
N GLY A 123 11.79 4.80 -9.30
CA GLY A 123 12.94 5.08 -8.43
C GLY A 123 12.54 5.59 -7.03
N GLY A 124 11.29 5.37 -6.65
CA GLY A 124 10.78 5.71 -5.33
C GLY A 124 11.47 4.90 -4.24
N VAL A 125 11.81 5.54 -3.12
CA VAL A 125 12.44 4.89 -1.97
C VAL A 125 11.36 4.55 -0.94
N LEU A 126 10.97 3.28 -0.89
CA LEU A 126 10.13 2.72 0.18
C LEU A 126 10.99 2.04 1.23
N LYS A 127 10.62 2.17 2.50
CA LYS A 127 11.26 1.41 3.59
C LYS A 127 10.90 -0.07 3.50
N VAL A 128 11.90 -0.91 3.26
CA VAL A 128 11.72 -2.37 3.15
C VAL A 128 11.22 -2.97 4.43
N SER A 129 11.76 -2.51 5.54
CA SER A 129 11.38 -2.94 6.88
C SER A 129 9.88 -2.79 7.11
N GLU A 130 9.28 -1.71 6.60
CA GLU A 130 7.86 -1.43 6.70
C GLU A 130 7.03 -2.35 5.79
N VAL A 131 7.49 -2.57 4.55
CA VAL A 131 6.84 -3.49 3.61
C VAL A 131 6.85 -4.92 4.15
N MET A 132 8.00 -5.40 4.63
CA MET A 132 8.12 -6.75 5.19
C MET A 132 7.29 -6.91 6.46
N SER A 133 7.30 -5.92 7.36
CA SER A 133 6.47 -5.92 8.57
C SER A 133 4.99 -6.08 8.22
N HIS A 134 4.51 -5.32 7.23
CA HIS A 134 3.14 -5.42 6.76
C HIS A 134 2.80 -6.82 6.21
N ILE A 135 3.64 -7.37 5.32
CA ILE A 135 3.44 -8.70 4.75
C ILE A 135 3.32 -9.75 5.86
N MET A 136 4.22 -9.72 6.84
CA MET A 136 4.20 -10.65 7.97
C MET A 136 2.96 -10.47 8.84
N GLN A 137 2.53 -9.24 9.09
CA GLN A 137 1.31 -8.96 9.85
C GLN A 137 0.07 -9.54 9.16
N VAL A 138 -0.04 -9.36 7.84
CA VAL A 138 -1.18 -9.86 7.05
C VAL A 138 -1.17 -11.39 6.99
N LEU A 139 -0.03 -12.02 6.75
CA LEU A 139 0.08 -13.47 6.62
C LEU A 139 -0.04 -14.23 7.95
N LYS A 140 0.08 -13.56 9.10
CA LYS A 140 -0.24 -14.14 10.42
C LYS A 140 -1.73 -14.38 10.62
N VAL A 141 -2.60 -13.73 9.85
CA VAL A 141 -4.05 -13.91 9.95
C VAL A 141 -4.49 -15.10 9.06
N PRO A 142 -5.03 -16.20 9.61
CA PRO A 142 -5.25 -17.43 8.86
C PRO A 142 -6.16 -17.29 7.62
N VAL A 143 -7.22 -16.49 7.71
CA VAL A 143 -8.14 -16.27 6.58
C VAL A 143 -7.44 -15.51 5.44
N LEU A 144 -6.57 -14.57 5.76
CA LEU A 144 -5.82 -13.79 4.79
C LEU A 144 -4.67 -14.56 4.21
N GLN A 145 -3.99 -15.37 5.01
CA GLN A 145 -3.00 -16.31 4.52
C GLN A 145 -3.62 -17.18 3.41
N ARG A 146 -4.83 -17.71 3.63
CA ARG A 146 -5.54 -18.48 2.61
C ARG A 146 -5.88 -17.68 1.35
N TRP A 147 -6.15 -16.38 1.47
CA TRP A 147 -6.57 -15.55 0.35
C TRP A 147 -5.43 -14.87 -0.41
N LEU A 148 -4.34 -14.52 0.27
CA LEU A 148 -3.30 -13.62 -0.23
C LEU A 148 -1.88 -14.19 -0.15
N ALA A 149 -1.63 -15.37 0.44
CA ALA A 149 -0.26 -15.89 0.57
C ALA A 149 0.46 -16.00 -0.77
N MET A 150 -0.21 -16.53 -1.80
CA MET A 150 0.37 -16.61 -3.14
C MET A 150 0.64 -15.23 -3.73
N ASP A 151 -0.31 -14.30 -3.56
CA ASP A 151 -0.19 -12.94 -4.07
C ASP A 151 0.96 -12.16 -3.41
N TYR A 152 1.14 -12.28 -2.10
CA TYR A 152 2.28 -11.68 -1.38
C TYR A 152 3.61 -12.35 -1.70
N THR A 153 3.62 -13.67 -1.88
CA THR A 153 4.81 -14.39 -2.35
C THR A 153 5.24 -13.86 -3.72
N GLN A 154 4.29 -13.64 -4.63
CA GLN A 154 4.56 -13.05 -5.94
C GLN A 154 5.13 -11.63 -5.82
N ILE A 155 4.60 -10.80 -4.92
CA ILE A 155 5.14 -9.45 -4.66
C ILE A 155 6.59 -9.53 -4.17
N LEU A 156 6.89 -10.41 -3.21
CA LEU A 156 8.25 -10.59 -2.68
C LEU A 156 9.22 -10.94 -3.81
N VAL A 157 8.88 -11.94 -4.62
CA VAL A 157 9.73 -12.43 -5.71
C VAL A 157 9.86 -11.43 -6.85
N SER A 158 8.80 -10.68 -7.18
CA SER A 158 8.79 -9.82 -8.38
C SER A 158 9.20 -8.37 -8.11
N HIS A 159 8.99 -7.89 -6.88
CA HIS A 159 9.04 -6.46 -6.57
C HIS A 159 9.91 -6.14 -5.35
N ILE A 160 10.37 -7.11 -4.56
CA ILE A 160 11.19 -6.82 -3.39
C ILE A 160 12.57 -7.43 -3.57
N LEU A 161 12.65 -8.76 -3.68
CA LEU A 161 13.92 -9.49 -3.79
C LEU A 161 14.80 -9.11 -5.00
N PRO A 162 14.26 -8.77 -6.19
CA PRO A 162 15.09 -8.43 -7.34
C PRO A 162 15.82 -7.08 -7.22
N TYR A 163 15.44 -6.22 -6.28
CA TYR A 163 15.91 -4.85 -6.19
C TYR A 163 16.95 -4.71 -5.06
N PRO A 164 18.23 -4.42 -5.38
CA PRO A 164 19.32 -4.45 -4.38
C PRO A 164 19.15 -3.48 -3.22
N HIS A 165 18.56 -2.31 -3.46
CA HIS A 165 18.28 -1.35 -2.39
C HIS A 165 17.31 -1.91 -1.35
N PHE A 166 16.47 -2.89 -1.72
CA PHE A 166 15.60 -3.53 -0.77
C PHE A 166 16.31 -4.56 0.11
N THR A 167 17.22 -5.34 -0.47
CA THR A 167 17.93 -6.40 0.26
C THR A 167 19.06 -5.85 1.15
N MET A 168 19.57 -4.65 0.85
CA MET A 168 20.62 -3.99 1.64
C MET A 168 20.10 -3.28 2.91
N GLU A 169 18.81 -2.91 2.99
CA GLU A 169 18.23 -2.32 4.21
C GLU A 169 18.07 -3.36 5.33
N LEU A 170 17.86 -4.63 4.98
CA LEU A 170 17.54 -5.69 5.93
C LEU A 170 18.81 -6.36 6.48
N THR A 171 18.96 -6.34 7.80
CA THR A 171 20.02 -7.11 8.45
C THR A 171 19.69 -8.61 8.47
N HIS A 172 20.71 -9.45 8.69
CA HIS A 172 20.52 -10.90 8.88
C HIS A 172 19.50 -11.22 10.00
N SER A 173 19.43 -10.39 11.04
CA SER A 173 18.44 -10.53 12.12
C SER A 173 17.01 -10.30 11.63
N ASN A 174 16.80 -9.29 10.77
CA ASN A 174 15.49 -9.03 10.17
C ASN A 174 15.05 -10.20 9.28
N TRP A 175 15.94 -10.72 8.44
CA TRP A 175 15.67 -11.89 7.61
C TRP A 175 15.30 -13.12 8.44
N LYS A 176 16.03 -13.38 9.53
CA LYS A 176 15.73 -14.51 10.42
C LYS A 176 14.33 -14.40 11.02
N ALA A 177 13.90 -13.21 11.42
CA ALA A 177 12.56 -12.97 11.97
C ALA A 177 11.41 -13.10 10.95
N TYR A 178 11.72 -13.08 9.64
CA TYR A 178 10.73 -13.23 8.58
C TYR A 178 10.64 -14.67 8.03
N ILE A 179 11.71 -15.45 8.15
CA ILE A 179 11.80 -16.81 7.63
C ILE A 179 11.48 -17.86 8.71
N TYR A 180 11.76 -17.58 9.97
CA TYR A 180 11.50 -18.46 11.13
C TYR A 180 10.36 -17.92 12.00
#